data_AF-A0A6G1WJ87-F1
#
_entry.id   AF-A0A6G1WJ87-F1
#
_cell.length_a   1.000
_cell.length_b   1.000
_cell.length_c   1.000
_cell.angle_alpha   90.00
_cell.angle_beta   90.00
_cell.angle_gamma   90.00
#
_symmetry.space_group_name_H-M   'P 1'
#
loop_
_entity.id
_entity.type
_entity.pdbx_description
1 polymer ?
#
loop_
_entity_poly.entity_id
_entity_poly.type
_entity_poly.pdbx_seq_one_letter_code
_entity_poly.pdbx_strand_id
1 'polypeptide(L)'
;MSPSWLATEAMTELDPDREAPPLVYLGCHLELRQIAREFCRKRFEPEDDGEAHDLFPDLQARYPTARSSKDDPEYVKLECLNRDDIAFNVNRLRSEAARKLAHADALEEYGELRAA
;
A
#
# COMPACT_ATOMS: atom_id res chain seq x y z
N MET A 1 5.12 -20.45 -30.68
CA MET A 1 5.93 -20.54 -29.44
C MET A 1 4.99 -21.00 -28.33
N SER A 2 5.27 -22.12 -27.66
CA SER A 2 4.39 -22.64 -26.60
C SER A 2 4.76 -22.02 -25.25
N PRO A 3 3.79 -21.59 -24.42
CA PRO A 3 4.06 -21.13 -23.05
C PRO A 3 4.86 -22.14 -22.22
N SER A 4 4.58 -23.43 -22.40
CA SER A 4 5.30 -24.50 -21.70
C SER A 4 6.76 -24.63 -22.14
N TRP A 5 7.05 -24.35 -23.42
CA TRP A 5 8.41 -24.35 -23.93
C TRP A 5 9.21 -23.18 -23.34
N LEU A 6 8.65 -21.96 -23.39
CA LEU A 6 9.28 -20.77 -22.82
C LEU A 6 9.54 -20.92 -21.31
N ALA A 7 8.58 -21.47 -20.57
CA ALA A 7 8.76 -21.73 -19.15
C ALA A 7 9.88 -22.74 -18.89
N THR A 8 10.01 -23.76 -19.73
CA THR A 8 11.08 -24.77 -19.60
C THR A 8 12.45 -24.15 -19.84
N GLU A 9 12.60 -23.40 -20.93
CA GLU A 9 13.86 -22.71 -21.25
C GLU A 9 14.25 -21.69 -20.17
N ALA A 10 13.29 -20.91 -19.67
CA ALA A 10 13.54 -19.94 -18.61
C ALA A 10 13.99 -20.62 -17.30
N MET A 11 13.41 -21.76 -16.95
CA MET A 11 13.85 -22.53 -15.77
C MET A 11 15.26 -23.09 -15.96
N THR A 12 15.62 -23.52 -17.18
CA THR A 12 16.97 -23.99 -17.52
C THR A 12 18.00 -22.87 -17.48
N GLU A 13 17.65 -21.65 -17.87
CA GLU A 13 18.54 -20.49 -17.72
C GLU A 13 18.75 -20.09 -16.26
N LEU A 14 17.67 -20.10 -15.45
CA LEU A 14 17.72 -19.65 -14.06
C LEU A 14 18.35 -20.65 -13.10
N ASP A 15 18.22 -21.96 -13.38
CA ASP A 15 18.81 -23.04 -12.58
C ASP A 15 19.22 -24.19 -13.51
N PRO A 16 20.34 -24.04 -14.25
CA PRO A 16 20.79 -25.00 -15.25
C PRO A 16 21.02 -26.39 -14.67
N ASP A 17 21.54 -26.44 -13.45
CA ASP A 17 21.92 -27.67 -12.75
C ASP A 17 20.80 -28.21 -11.84
N ARG A 18 19.67 -27.51 -11.74
CA ARG A 18 18.52 -27.85 -10.88
C ARG A 18 18.90 -28.00 -9.41
N GLU A 19 19.75 -27.12 -8.90
CA GLU A 19 20.22 -27.15 -7.52
C GLU A 19 19.12 -26.73 -6.53
N ALA A 20 18.27 -25.78 -6.92
CA ALA A 20 17.20 -25.28 -6.04
C ALA A 20 15.90 -24.93 -6.79
N PRO A 21 15.24 -25.90 -7.44
CA PRO A 21 14.01 -25.64 -8.19
C PRO A 21 12.91 -24.91 -7.39
N PRO A 22 12.67 -25.20 -6.09
CA PRO A 22 11.67 -24.49 -5.31
C PRO A 22 11.93 -22.98 -5.18
N LEU A 23 13.19 -22.55 -5.10
CA LEU A 23 13.55 -21.13 -5.00
C LEU A 23 13.29 -20.41 -6.33
N VAL A 24 13.60 -21.06 -7.45
CA VAL A 24 13.32 -20.53 -8.79
C VAL A 24 11.82 -20.36 -9.00
N TYR A 25 11.01 -21.36 -8.63
CA TYR A 25 9.55 -21.26 -8.69
C TYR A 25 9.02 -20.11 -7.85
N LEU A 26 9.54 -19.94 -6.62
CA LEU A 26 9.15 -18.84 -5.75
C LEU A 26 9.52 -17.48 -6.35
N GLY A 27 10.73 -17.33 -6.87
CA GLY A 27 11.20 -16.12 -7.54
C GLY A 27 10.32 -15.75 -8.74
N CYS A 28 10.07 -16.70 -9.64
CA CYS A 28 9.18 -16.51 -10.80
C CYS A 28 7.76 -16.11 -10.37
N HIS A 29 7.21 -16.74 -9.34
CA HIS A 29 5.89 -16.39 -8.81
C HIS A 29 5.85 -14.96 -8.25
N LEU A 30 6.88 -14.55 -7.51
CA LEU A 30 6.97 -13.20 -6.96
C LEU A 30 7.11 -12.14 -8.05
N GLU A 31 7.93 -12.39 -9.07
CA GLU A 31 8.09 -11.48 -10.21
C GLU A 31 6.80 -11.32 -11.01
N LEU A 32 6.09 -12.42 -11.30
CA LEU A 32 4.77 -12.35 -11.94
C LEU A 32 3.78 -11.52 -11.12
N ARG A 33 3.82 -11.62 -9.78
CA ARG A 33 3.01 -10.76 -8.89
C ARG A 33 3.44 -9.29 -8.97
N GLN A 34 4.72 -8.98 -9.11
CA GLN A 34 5.18 -7.60 -9.27
C GLN A 34 4.68 -7.00 -10.60
N ILE A 35 4.84 -7.72 -11.70
CA ILE A 35 4.35 -7.33 -13.03
C ILE A 35 2.84 -7.10 -13.01
N ALA A 36 2.08 -8.02 -12.40
CA ALA A 36 0.64 -7.88 -12.26
C ALA A 36 0.24 -6.64 -11.44
N ARG A 37 0.95 -6.34 -10.35
CA ARG A 37 0.72 -5.13 -9.55
C ARG A 37 0.95 -3.86 -10.35
N GLU A 38 2.03 -3.80 -11.14
CA GLU A 38 2.32 -2.64 -11.98
C GLU A 38 1.23 -2.44 -13.05
N PHE A 39 0.79 -3.52 -13.68
CA PHE A 39 -0.30 -3.47 -14.65
C PHE A 39 -1.62 -2.96 -14.02
N CYS A 40 -1.98 -3.49 -12.85
CA CYS A 40 -3.14 -3.02 -12.11
C CYS A 40 -2.99 -1.55 -11.71
N ARG A 41 -1.80 -1.13 -11.25
CA ARG A 41 -1.54 0.26 -10.90
C ARG A 41 -1.78 1.19 -12.08
N LYS A 42 -1.17 0.92 -13.24
CA LYS A 42 -1.38 1.72 -14.46
C LYS A 42 -2.82 1.76 -14.95
N ARG A 43 -3.60 0.70 -14.70
CA ARG A 43 -5.00 0.59 -15.15
C ARG A 43 -6.00 1.26 -14.20
N PHE A 44 -5.65 1.38 -12.92
CA PHE A 44 -6.55 1.84 -11.86
C PHE A 44 -6.02 3.05 -11.07
N GLU A 45 -4.85 3.58 -11.43
CA GLU A 45 -4.46 4.93 -11.02
C GLU A 45 -5.46 5.91 -11.64
N PRO A 46 -6.07 6.81 -10.84
CA PRO A 46 -6.65 8.02 -11.40
C PRO A 46 -5.54 8.75 -12.15
N GLU A 47 -5.84 9.35 -13.31
CA GLU A 47 -4.89 10.15 -14.07
C GLU A 47 -4.18 11.13 -13.12
N ASP A 48 -2.86 11.05 -13.07
CA ASP A 48 -1.99 11.88 -12.24
C ASP A 48 -2.06 13.33 -12.74
N ASP A 49 -3.02 14.08 -12.21
CA ASP A 49 -3.07 15.53 -12.23
C ASP A 49 -1.99 16.04 -11.26
N GLY A 50 -0.76 16.12 -11.77
CA GLY A 50 0.48 16.50 -11.09
C GLY A 50 0.55 17.93 -10.51
N GLU A 51 -0.53 18.43 -9.93
CA GLU A 51 -0.45 19.43 -8.87
C GLU A 51 -0.22 18.71 -7.55
N ALA A 52 0.49 19.34 -6.62
CA ALA A 52 0.60 18.82 -5.25
C ALA A 52 -0.81 18.70 -4.66
N HIS A 53 -1.43 17.52 -4.84
CA HIS A 53 -2.72 17.21 -4.26
C HIS A 53 -2.58 17.47 -2.77
N ASP A 54 -3.40 18.38 -2.23
CA ASP A 54 -3.69 18.38 -0.81
C ASP A 54 -3.91 16.93 -0.42
N LEU A 55 -3.15 16.42 0.56
CA LEU A 55 -3.12 14.97 0.88
C LEU A 55 -4.54 14.39 1.07
N PHE A 56 -5.50 15.28 1.39
CA PHE A 56 -6.94 15.08 1.34
C PHE A 56 -7.63 16.38 0.87
N PRO A 57 -7.99 16.54 -0.41
CA PRO A 57 -8.63 17.78 -0.87
C PRO A 57 -10.06 17.93 -0.31
N ASP A 58 -10.74 16.80 -0.03
CA ASP A 58 -12.07 16.70 0.56
C ASP A 58 -12.24 15.32 1.27
N LEU A 59 -13.45 14.74 1.28
CA LEU A 59 -13.69 13.38 1.77
C LEU A 59 -13.15 12.32 0.82
N GLN A 60 -12.64 11.23 1.38
CA GLN A 60 -12.19 10.07 0.61
C GLN A 60 -13.40 9.29 0.07
N ALA A 61 -13.23 8.66 -1.10
CA ALA A 61 -14.29 7.83 -1.68
C ALA A 61 -14.65 6.61 -0.80
N ARG A 62 -13.71 6.16 0.04
CA ARG A 62 -13.85 4.98 0.89
C ARG A 62 -13.23 5.18 2.26
N TYR A 63 -13.82 4.54 3.26
CA TYR A 63 -13.35 4.56 4.65
C TYR A 63 -13.46 3.18 5.29
N PRO A 64 -12.61 2.85 6.28
CA PRO A 64 -12.72 1.62 7.04
C PRO A 64 -13.98 1.63 7.92
N THR A 65 -14.58 0.47 8.17
CA THR A 65 -15.69 0.33 9.11
C THR A 65 -15.19 0.19 10.55
N ALA A 66 -16.00 0.58 11.52
CA ALA A 66 -15.69 0.45 12.95
C ALA A 66 -15.55 -1.01 13.40
N ARG A 67 -16.12 -1.94 12.62
CA ARG A 67 -16.10 -3.39 12.87
C ARG A 67 -14.88 -4.07 12.26
N SER A 68 -14.08 -3.33 11.51
CA SER A 68 -12.94 -3.91 10.81
C SER A 68 -11.77 -4.21 11.74
N SER A 69 -11.03 -5.27 11.40
CA SER A 69 -9.79 -5.63 12.08
C SER A 69 -8.74 -4.54 11.84
N LYS A 70 -7.86 -4.29 12.83
CA LYS A 70 -6.72 -3.37 12.65
C LYS A 70 -5.76 -3.86 11.56
N ASP A 71 -5.62 -5.17 11.41
CA ASP A 71 -4.66 -5.78 10.49
C ASP A 71 -5.25 -6.00 9.08
N ASP A 72 -6.58 -6.03 8.97
CA ASP A 72 -7.28 -6.12 7.68
C ASP A 72 -8.55 -5.24 7.70
N PRO A 73 -8.41 -3.92 7.47
CA PRO A 73 -9.54 -3.02 7.50
C PRO A 73 -10.43 -3.19 6.26
N GLU A 74 -11.73 -3.42 6.47
CA GLU A 74 -12.73 -3.46 5.40
C GLU A 74 -13.12 -2.03 5.01
N TYR A 75 -12.83 -1.64 3.76
CA TYR A 75 -13.11 -0.31 3.23
C TYR A 75 -14.42 -0.27 2.41
N VAL A 76 -15.40 0.47 2.94
CA VAL A 76 -16.70 0.68 2.28
C VAL A 76 -16.76 2.07 1.63
N LYS A 77 -17.68 2.23 0.68
CA LYS A 77 -17.94 3.54 0.04
C LYS A 77 -18.45 4.55 1.07
N LEU A 78 -18.17 5.83 0.84
CA LEU A 78 -18.63 6.93 1.70
C LEU A 78 -20.14 6.87 2.00
N GLU A 79 -20.95 6.60 0.98
CA GLU A 79 -22.42 6.48 1.08
C GLU A 79 -22.90 5.29 1.95
N CYS A 80 -22.03 4.32 2.21
CA CYS A 80 -22.33 3.13 3.00
C CYS A 80 -21.93 3.25 4.47
N LEU A 81 -21.29 4.37 4.87
CA LEU A 81 -20.91 4.57 6.26
C LEU A 81 -22.13 4.84 7.14
N ASN A 82 -22.25 4.09 8.22
CA ASN A 82 -23.20 4.44 9.28
C ASN A 82 -22.59 5.45 10.26
N ARG A 83 -23.40 5.95 11.19
CA ARG A 83 -22.99 6.96 12.18
C ARG A 83 -21.81 6.51 13.04
N ASP A 84 -21.75 5.23 13.39
CA ASP A 84 -20.69 4.68 14.22
C ASP A 84 -19.37 4.59 13.44
N ASP A 85 -19.44 4.20 12.16
CA ASP A 85 -18.29 4.20 11.26
C ASP A 85 -17.73 5.62 11.04
N ILE A 86 -18.61 6.61 10.92
CA ILE A 86 -18.20 8.03 10.82
C ILE A 86 -17.50 8.47 12.11
N ALA A 87 -18.10 8.21 13.28
CA ALA A 87 -17.50 8.59 14.57
C ALA A 87 -16.15 7.90 14.78
N PHE A 88 -16.03 6.63 14.41
CA PHE A 88 -14.78 5.87 14.43
C PHE A 88 -13.71 6.53 13.56
N ASN A 89 -14.02 6.83 12.29
CA ASN A 89 -13.07 7.45 11.37
C ASN A 89 -12.63 8.84 11.82
N VAL A 90 -13.56 9.67 12.31
CA VAL A 90 -13.25 11.00 12.85
C VAL A 90 -12.27 10.89 14.03
N ASN A 91 -12.53 9.98 14.97
CA ASN A 91 -11.66 9.80 16.13
C ASN A 91 -10.28 9.26 15.73
N ARG A 92 -10.23 8.33 14.77
CA ARG A 92 -8.98 7.81 14.21
C ARG A 92 -8.14 8.93 13.60
N LEU A 93 -8.71 9.72 12.71
CA LEU A 93 -8.03 10.83 12.03
C LEU A 93 -7.52 11.87 13.03
N ARG A 94 -8.33 12.24 14.04
CA ARG A 94 -7.90 13.17 15.10
C ARG A 94 -6.74 12.61 15.92
N SER A 95 -6.76 11.30 16.22
CA SER A 95 -5.70 10.64 16.98
C SER A 95 -4.39 10.58 16.18
N GLU A 96 -4.47 10.31 14.88
CA GLU A 96 -3.31 10.34 13.97
C GLU A 96 -2.72 11.75 13.87
N ALA A 97 -3.56 12.78 13.74
CA ALA A 97 -3.12 14.17 13.72
C ALA A 97 -2.40 14.55 15.03
N ALA A 98 -2.97 14.20 16.19
CA ALA A 98 -2.36 14.48 17.48
C ALA A 98 -0.96 13.83 17.63
N ARG A 99 -0.78 12.60 17.14
CA ARG A 99 0.52 11.92 17.14
C ARG A 99 1.53 12.58 16.20
N LYS A 100 1.09 13.01 15.01
CA LYS A 100 1.95 13.73 14.05
C LYS A 100 2.42 15.06 14.62
N LEU A 101 1.53 15.81 15.27
CA LEU A 101 1.89 17.06 15.95
C LEU A 101 2.89 16.81 17.08
N ALA A 102 2.63 15.86 17.97
CA ALA A 102 3.57 15.53 19.05
C ALA A 102 4.95 15.09 18.53
N HIS A 103 4.99 14.42 17.38
CA HIS A 103 6.26 14.06 16.75
C HIS A 103 6.99 15.27 16.15
N ALA A 104 6.25 16.21 15.55
CA ALA A 104 6.81 17.47 15.05
C ALA A 104 7.39 18.31 16.20
N ASP A 105 6.67 18.45 17.31
CA ASP A 105 7.15 19.16 18.51
C ASP A 105 8.45 18.55 19.05
N ALA A 106 8.51 17.22 19.14
CA ALA A 106 9.73 16.51 19.57
C ALA A 106 10.90 16.71 18.60
N LEU A 107 10.62 16.87 17.30
CA LEU A 107 11.63 17.14 16.28
C LEU A 107 12.17 18.56 16.39
N GLU A 108 11.31 19.53 16.69
CA GLU A 108 11.71 20.92 16.98
C GLU A 108 12.60 20.99 18.22
N GLU A 109 12.20 20.36 19.33
CA GLU A 109 12.99 20.30 20.57
C GLU A 109 14.37 19.67 20.34
N TYR A 110 14.43 18.56 19.59
CA TYR A 110 15.71 17.95 19.20
C TYR A 110 16.58 18.91 18.38
N GLY A 111 15.97 19.67 17.47
CA GLY A 111 16.65 20.68 16.66
C GLY A 111 17.27 21.78 17.51
N GLU A 112 16.55 22.29 18.51
CA GLU A 112 17.03 23.31 19.44
C GLU A 112 18.20 22.79 20.29
N LEU A 113 18.08 21.59 20.86
CA LEU A 113 19.14 20.96 21.64
C LEU A 113 20.43 20.71 20.84
N ARG A 114 20.30 20.46 19.54
CA ARG A 114 21.45 20.24 18.64
C ARG A 114 22.12 21.55 18.22
N ALA A 115 21.37 22.65 18.19
CA ALA A 115 21.87 23.97 17.80
C ALA A 115 22.55 24.73 18.96
N ALA A 116 22.37 24.28 20.20
CA ALA A 116 23.04 24.76 21.41
C ALA A 116 24.42 24.12 21.62
#